data_AF-A0A061R1L4-F1
#
_entry.id   AF-A0A061R1L4-F1
#
_cell.length_a   1.000
_cell.length_b   1.000
_cell.length_c   1.000
_cell.angle_alpha   90.00
_cell.angle_beta   90.00
_cell.angle_gamma   90.00
#
_symmetry.space_group_name_H-M   'P 1'
#
loop_
_entity.id
_entity.type
_entity.pdbx_description
1 polymer ?
#
loop_
_entity_poly.entity_id
_entity_poly.type
_entity_poly.pdbx_seq_one_letter_code
_entity_poly.pdbx_strand_id
1 'polypeptide(L)'
;VFNTLEFRSSKFCLTASYSTDDMLFFVWKQPTDNESYTVRRQTANLTSIIEAGVDWRKSVFLNLIVHADFRLTLAVCRQDAESGQLSEPLVKAHSRVYASPATTPLSVDTESRDALAESPLPCWPEISFAVANFEEEFESLVIGQTDCCFCVLLSLGRSAALAQGVNRKATALMPEQIVFSGLVTYPQLKGAMGPSAGLLSYLFGPKQARKVVMRGPGGRGEAEVAVTALPKARGDGAEQRLRCCLMTLRLPWESVAASILKAIP
;
A
#
# COMPACT_ATOMS: atom_id res chain seq x y z
N VAL A 1 -0.07 16.42 31.15
CA VAL A 1 1.11 15.87 31.87
C VAL A 1 1.47 14.58 31.17
N PHE A 2 2.58 14.58 30.44
CA PHE A 2 3.04 13.43 29.68
C PHE A 2 3.45 12.34 30.66
N ASN A 3 2.77 11.18 30.64
CA ASN A 3 3.31 10.02 31.33
C ASN A 3 4.48 9.51 30.49
N THR A 4 5.67 9.87 30.95
CA THR A 4 6.96 9.31 30.56
C THR A 4 6.85 7.79 30.55
N LEU A 5 7.01 7.17 29.38
CA LEU A 5 7.30 5.73 29.28
C LEU A 5 8.68 5.52 29.91
N GLU A 6 8.71 5.21 31.20
CA GLU A 6 9.93 4.93 31.93
C GLU A 6 10.38 3.50 31.57
N PHE A 7 11.40 3.41 30.71
CA PHE A 7 12.05 2.15 30.38
C PHE A 7 12.92 1.71 31.55
N ARG A 8 12.33 0.98 32.50
CA ARG A 8 13.07 0.30 33.57
C ARG A 8 13.13 -1.20 33.32
N SER A 9 14.37 -1.71 33.32
CA SER A 9 14.73 -3.12 33.32
C SER A 9 14.38 -3.91 32.05
N SER A 10 15.38 -3.97 31.17
CA SER A 10 15.63 -5.00 30.18
C SER A 10 15.16 -6.40 30.58
N LYS A 11 14.05 -6.85 29.98
CA LYS A 11 13.71 -8.25 29.67
C LYS A 11 12.42 -8.24 28.84
N PHE A 12 12.57 -8.24 27.51
CA PHE A 12 11.49 -8.64 26.62
C PHE A 12 11.46 -10.17 26.59
N CYS A 13 10.40 -10.78 27.13
CA CYS A 13 10.15 -12.21 26.98
C CYS A 13 9.11 -12.38 25.87
N LEU A 14 9.57 -12.74 24.68
CA LEU A 14 8.68 -13.25 23.63
C LEU A 14 8.40 -14.71 23.96
N THR A 15 7.20 -14.99 24.51
CA THR A 15 6.74 -16.36 24.69
C THR A 15 6.32 -16.90 23.32
N ALA A 16 7.19 -17.70 22.70
CA ALA A 16 6.89 -18.38 21.44
C ALA A 16 5.85 -19.48 21.68
N SER A 17 4.64 -19.31 21.15
CA SER A 17 3.77 -20.46 20.88
C SER A 17 4.18 -21.07 19.54
N TYR A 18 4.63 -22.32 19.57
CA TYR A 18 5.22 -23.07 18.44
C TYR A 18 4.26 -23.43 17.30
N SER A 19 3.35 -22.55 16.89
CA SER A 19 2.46 -22.79 15.75
C SER A 19 2.37 -21.65 14.75
N THR A 20 3.10 -20.55 14.96
CA THR A 20 3.21 -19.44 14.01
C THR A 20 4.68 -19.26 13.65
N ASP A 21 5.01 -19.35 12.35
CA ASP A 21 6.31 -18.93 11.82
C ASP A 21 6.37 -17.40 11.91
N ASP A 22 6.52 -16.88 13.13
CA ASP A 22 6.56 -15.45 13.41
C ASP A 22 7.92 -14.90 12.96
N MET A 23 8.01 -14.64 11.65
CA MET A 23 9.16 -13.99 11.05
C MET A 23 9.39 -12.63 11.75
N LEU A 24 10.56 -12.47 12.37
CA LEU A 24 10.99 -11.21 12.93
C LEU A 24 12.01 -10.53 12.02
N PHE A 25 11.84 -9.22 11.89
CA PHE A 25 12.73 -8.36 11.13
C PHE A 25 13.54 -7.50 12.09
N PHE A 26 14.85 -7.44 11.87
CA PHE A 26 15.73 -6.58 12.65
C PHE A 26 16.40 -5.59 11.71
N VAL A 27 16.61 -4.37 12.21
CA VAL A 27 17.20 -3.27 11.48
C VAL A 27 18.59 -3.03 12.06
N TRP A 28 19.63 -3.19 11.26
CA TRP A 28 21.01 -2.92 11.65
C TRP A 28 21.47 -1.60 11.06
N LYS A 29 22.16 -0.82 11.88
CA LYS A 29 22.85 0.38 11.43
C LYS A 29 24.18 -0.01 10.79
N GLN A 30 24.49 0.50 9.60
CA GLN A 30 25.78 0.22 8.99
C GLN A 30 26.90 1.00 9.72
N PRO A 31 28.11 0.43 9.87
CA PRO A 31 29.22 1.12 10.55
C PRO A 31 29.77 2.31 9.77
N THR A 32 29.62 2.31 8.45
CA THR A 32 30.29 3.24 7.52
C THR A 32 29.53 4.54 7.30
N ASP A 33 28.25 4.59 7.66
CA ASP A 33 27.40 5.75 7.47
C ASP A 33 26.26 5.76 8.51
N ASN A 34 25.95 6.94 9.04
CA ASN A 34 25.05 7.10 10.16
C ASN A 34 23.57 6.92 9.77
N GLU A 35 23.26 6.96 8.46
CA GLU A 35 21.90 6.94 7.92
C GLU A 35 21.56 5.68 7.10
N SER A 36 22.52 4.81 6.83
CA SER A 36 22.28 3.56 6.10
C SER A 36 21.93 2.40 7.03
N TYR A 37 20.88 1.67 6.66
CA TYR A 37 20.34 0.55 7.42
C TYR A 37 20.22 -0.69 6.56
N THR A 38 20.34 -1.86 7.20
CA THR A 38 20.02 -3.15 6.57
C THR A 38 18.95 -3.85 7.35
N VAL A 39 18.00 -4.48 6.65
CA VAL A 39 16.96 -5.29 7.27
C VAL A 39 17.28 -6.75 7.01
N ARG A 40 17.27 -7.57 8.05
CA ARG A 40 17.38 -9.03 7.91
C ARG A 40 16.22 -9.70 8.61
N ARG A 41 15.68 -10.70 7.93
CA ARG A 41 14.74 -11.68 8.48
C ARG A 41 15.55 -12.72 9.24
N GLN A 42 15.26 -12.92 10.52
CA GLN A 42 15.86 -14.01 11.29
C GLN A 42 14.79 -15.03 11.68
N THR A 43 15.08 -16.31 11.43
CA THR A 43 14.19 -17.44 11.76
C THR A 43 14.77 -18.36 12.84
N ALA A 44 16.05 -18.24 13.20
CA ALA A 44 16.66 -19.03 14.28
C ALA A 44 17.77 -18.26 15.03
N ASN A 45 17.92 -18.56 16.33
CA ASN A 45 18.96 -18.08 17.24
C ASN A 45 18.97 -16.56 17.51
N LEU A 46 18.07 -16.11 18.40
CA LEU A 46 17.90 -14.70 18.78
C LEU A 46 19.04 -14.13 19.67
N THR A 47 19.85 -15.00 20.28
CA THR A 47 20.88 -14.58 21.25
C THR A 47 22.04 -13.83 20.60
N SER A 48 22.42 -14.17 19.37
CA SER A 48 23.48 -13.46 18.62
C SER A 48 23.07 -12.06 18.16
N ILE A 49 21.78 -11.73 18.18
CA ILE A 49 21.24 -10.43 17.75
C ILE A 49 21.44 -9.37 18.83
N ILE A 50 21.40 -9.78 20.11
CA ILE A 50 21.48 -8.87 21.26
C ILE A 50 22.87 -8.21 21.37
N GLU A 51 23.91 -8.87 20.86
CA GLU A 51 25.29 -8.39 20.91
C GLU A 51 25.69 -7.54 19.67
N ALA A 52 24.81 -7.45 18.66
CA ALA A 52 25.09 -6.79 17.38
C ALA A 52 24.46 -5.39 17.30
N GLY A 53 24.97 -4.52 16.43
CA GLY A 53 24.55 -3.12 16.20
C GLY A 53 23.12 -2.91 15.65
N VAL A 54 22.14 -3.50 16.32
CA VAL A 54 20.70 -3.47 16.01
C VAL A 54 20.09 -2.17 16.52
N ASP A 55 19.36 -1.48 15.64
CA ASP A 55 18.46 -0.42 16.01
C ASP A 55 17.13 -1.04 16.50
N TRP A 56 17.05 -1.27 17.81
CA TRP A 56 15.86 -1.85 18.44
C TRP A 56 14.60 -1.03 18.22
N ARG A 57 14.71 0.29 18.19
CA ARG A 57 13.56 1.18 17.98
C ARG A 57 12.97 0.93 16.59
N LYS A 58 13.80 0.98 15.54
CA LYS A 58 13.35 0.72 14.17
C LYS A 58 12.87 -0.73 14.00
N SER A 59 13.52 -1.69 14.65
CA SER A 59 13.13 -3.11 14.61
C SER A 59 11.73 -3.33 15.24
N VAL A 60 11.45 -2.74 16.40
CA VAL A 60 10.13 -2.83 17.04
C VAL A 60 9.05 -2.23 16.15
N PHE A 61 9.28 -1.03 15.59
CA PHE A 61 8.31 -0.40 14.70
C PHE A 61 8.10 -1.20 13.42
N LEU A 62 9.17 -1.71 12.81
CA LEU A 62 9.06 -2.55 11.62
C LEU A 62 8.19 -3.77 11.91
N ASN A 63 8.48 -4.55 12.96
CA ASN A 63 7.67 -5.72 13.29
C ASN A 63 6.20 -5.36 13.61
N LEU A 64 5.97 -4.25 14.31
CA LEU A 64 4.62 -3.76 14.57
C LEU A 64 3.88 -3.43 13.27
N ILE A 65 4.58 -2.88 12.27
CA ILE A 65 4.04 -2.62 10.93
C ILE A 65 3.80 -3.93 10.17
N VAL A 66 4.78 -4.83 10.06
CA VAL A 66 4.66 -6.05 9.23
C VAL A 66 3.54 -6.97 9.73
N HIS A 67 3.30 -6.97 11.04
CA HIS A 67 2.28 -7.79 11.70
C HIS A 67 0.93 -7.09 11.90
N ALA A 68 0.78 -5.84 11.45
CA ALA A 68 -0.50 -5.16 11.47
C ALA A 68 -1.43 -5.65 10.35
N ASP A 69 -2.74 -5.65 10.61
CA ASP A 69 -3.75 -5.93 9.60
C ASP A 69 -4.00 -4.66 8.79
N PHE A 70 -3.88 -4.73 7.46
CA PHE A 70 -4.20 -3.61 6.57
C PHE A 70 -5.28 -4.00 5.58
N ARG A 71 -6.18 -3.05 5.34
CA ARG A 71 -7.25 -3.19 4.35
C ARG A 71 -7.05 -2.15 3.26
N LEU A 72 -6.94 -2.63 2.04
CA LEU A 72 -6.99 -1.81 0.84
C LEU A 72 -8.44 -1.66 0.39
N THR A 73 -8.84 -0.45 0.06
CA THR A 73 -10.12 -0.13 -0.55
C THR A 73 -9.88 0.68 -1.82
N LEU A 74 -10.40 0.18 -2.93
CA LEU A 74 -10.37 0.84 -4.23
C LEU A 74 -11.78 1.20 -4.64
N ALA A 75 -11.97 2.38 -5.22
CA ALA A 75 -13.29 2.85 -5.62
C ALA A 75 -13.26 3.70 -6.88
N VAL A 76 -14.35 3.64 -7.63
CA VAL A 76 -14.69 4.64 -8.65
C VAL A 76 -15.81 5.50 -8.10
N CYS A 77 -15.58 6.81 -8.01
CA CYS A 77 -16.55 7.78 -7.50
C CYS A 77 -16.77 8.88 -8.54
N ARG A 78 -17.90 9.60 -8.45
CA ARG A 78 -18.04 10.90 -9.12
C ARG A 78 -17.50 11.99 -8.23
N GLN A 79 -16.87 12.98 -8.84
CA GLN A 79 -16.43 14.19 -8.18
C GLN A 79 -17.30 15.34 -8.66
N ASP A 80 -17.98 15.98 -7.72
CA ASP A 80 -18.75 17.17 -8.01
C ASP A 80 -17.81 18.31 -8.44
N ALA A 81 -18.13 18.94 -9.57
CA ALA A 81 -17.24 19.92 -10.19
C ALA A 81 -17.12 21.23 -9.40
N GLU A 82 -18.16 21.59 -8.63
CA GLU A 82 -18.23 22.87 -7.91
C GLU A 82 -17.70 22.75 -6.48
N SER A 83 -18.07 21.68 -5.77
CA SER A 83 -17.69 21.45 -4.37
C SER A 83 -16.44 20.58 -4.21
N GLY A 84 -16.04 19.85 -5.24
CA GLY A 84 -14.99 18.83 -5.15
C GLY A 84 -15.37 17.63 -4.29
N GLN A 85 -16.63 17.55 -3.82
CA GLN A 85 -17.10 16.46 -2.97
C GLN A 85 -17.26 15.18 -3.78
N LEU A 86 -16.88 14.05 -3.17
CA LEU A 86 -17.04 12.73 -3.77
C LEU A 86 -18.44 12.19 -3.50
N SER A 87 -19.04 11.59 -4.53
CA SER A 87 -20.25 10.81 -4.41
C SER A 87 -20.01 9.52 -3.63
N GLU A 88 -21.09 8.80 -3.34
CA GLU A 88 -20.95 7.37 -3.00
C GLU A 88 -20.23 6.60 -4.13
N PRO A 89 -19.45 5.56 -3.79
CA PRO A 89 -18.75 4.76 -4.78
C PRO A 89 -19.70 4.11 -5.78
N LEU A 90 -19.47 4.34 -7.08
CA LEU A 90 -20.15 3.63 -8.17
C LEU A 90 -19.72 2.16 -8.19
N VAL A 91 -18.43 1.92 -7.96
CA VAL A 91 -17.82 0.60 -7.84
C VAL A 91 -16.85 0.64 -6.68
N LYS A 92 -16.84 -0.41 -5.85
CA LYS A 92 -15.97 -0.51 -4.69
C LYS A 92 -15.43 -1.93 -4.58
N ALA A 93 -14.12 -2.05 -4.39
CA ALA A 93 -13.43 -3.31 -4.13
C ALA A 93 -12.61 -3.20 -2.85
N HIS A 94 -12.44 -4.33 -2.17
CA HIS A 94 -11.68 -4.44 -0.93
C HIS A 94 -10.72 -5.62 -1.00
N SER A 95 -9.50 -5.43 -0.52
CA SER A 95 -8.50 -6.48 -0.40
C SER A 95 -7.76 -6.36 0.93
N ARG A 96 -7.25 -7.48 1.43
CA ARG A 96 -6.26 -7.47 2.52
C ARG A 96 -4.88 -7.42 1.87
N VAL A 97 -4.06 -6.47 2.33
CA VAL A 97 -2.68 -6.33 1.87
C VAL A 97 -1.74 -6.46 3.04
N TYR A 98 -0.50 -6.85 2.77
CA TYR A 98 0.52 -7.05 3.80
C TYR A 98 1.64 -6.03 3.61
N ALA A 99 2.05 -5.44 4.72
CA ALA A 99 3.23 -4.58 4.74
C ALA A 99 4.49 -5.42 4.53
N SER A 100 5.45 -4.90 3.78
CA SER A 100 6.73 -5.55 3.52
C SER A 100 7.87 -4.53 3.48
N PRO A 101 9.03 -4.80 4.12
CA PRO A 101 10.25 -3.99 3.95
C PRO A 101 11.01 -4.32 2.65
N ALA A 102 10.42 -5.14 1.78
CA ALA A 102 10.90 -5.46 0.44
C ALA A 102 9.79 -5.24 -0.59
N THR A 103 10.18 -4.91 -1.82
CA THR A 103 9.26 -4.67 -2.93
C THR A 103 9.63 -5.57 -4.11
N THR A 104 8.62 -6.09 -4.79
CA THR A 104 8.81 -6.74 -6.09
C THR A 104 8.52 -5.69 -7.16
N PRO A 105 9.48 -5.38 -8.05
CA PRO A 105 9.20 -4.50 -9.17
C PRO A 105 8.17 -5.18 -10.08
N LEU A 106 6.98 -4.58 -10.16
CA LEU A 106 5.92 -5.06 -11.05
C LEU A 106 6.06 -4.33 -12.38
N SER A 107 6.34 -5.07 -13.46
CA SER A 107 6.37 -4.50 -14.80
C SER A 107 4.94 -4.35 -15.35
N VAL A 108 4.72 -3.25 -16.07
CA VAL A 108 3.45 -2.93 -16.72
C VAL A 108 3.35 -3.63 -18.08
N ASP A 109 4.48 -4.02 -18.67
CA ASP A 109 4.56 -4.64 -19.99
C ASP A 109 4.37 -6.15 -19.89
N THR A 110 3.20 -6.62 -20.37
CA THR A 110 2.77 -8.03 -20.32
C THR A 110 3.76 -9.00 -20.99
N GLU A 111 4.53 -8.54 -21.99
CA GLU A 111 5.52 -9.35 -22.72
C GLU A 111 6.85 -9.52 -21.96
N SER A 112 7.09 -8.75 -20.90
CA SER A 112 8.26 -8.86 -20.03
C SER A 112 8.03 -9.71 -18.78
N ARG A 113 6.81 -10.24 -18.58
CA ARG A 113 6.45 -11.03 -17.38
C ARG A 113 7.33 -12.27 -17.22
N ASP A 114 7.78 -12.87 -18.32
CA ASP A 114 8.66 -14.05 -18.31
C ASP A 114 10.13 -13.71 -17.99
N ALA A 115 10.51 -12.44 -17.96
CA ALA A 115 11.87 -11.98 -17.69
C ALA A 115 12.09 -11.44 -16.26
N LEU A 116 11.04 -11.28 -15.46
CA LEU A 116 11.09 -10.59 -14.16
C LEU A 116 10.40 -11.38 -13.04
N ALA A 117 10.77 -12.65 -12.87
CA ALA A 117 10.81 -13.24 -11.54
C ALA A 117 12.02 -12.67 -10.77
N GLU A 118 12.12 -11.34 -10.68
CA GLU A 118 13.17 -10.68 -9.90
C GLU A 118 12.92 -10.95 -8.41
N SER A 119 13.96 -11.39 -7.72
CA SER A 119 13.92 -11.55 -6.26
C SER A 119 13.50 -10.23 -5.60
N PRO A 120 12.66 -10.26 -4.54
CA PRO A 120 12.26 -9.05 -3.84
C PRO A 120 13.45 -8.17 -3.47
N LEU A 121 13.39 -6.89 -3.84
CA LEU A 121 14.43 -5.91 -3.55
C LEU A 121 14.14 -5.25 -2.20
N PRO A 122 15.15 -4.97 -1.37
CA PRO A 122 14.94 -4.23 -0.12
C PRO A 122 14.44 -2.81 -0.43
N CYS A 123 13.39 -2.36 0.27
CA CYS A 123 12.85 -1.01 0.11
C CYS A 123 12.82 -0.18 1.40
N TRP A 124 13.31 -0.72 2.52
CA TRP A 124 13.50 0.05 3.76
C TRP A 124 14.33 1.32 3.51
N PRO A 125 13.95 2.51 4.02
CA PRO A 125 12.94 2.78 5.06
C PRO A 125 11.48 2.91 4.57
N GLU A 126 11.20 2.64 3.30
CA GLU A 126 9.82 2.53 2.83
C GLU A 126 9.22 1.16 3.18
N ILE A 127 7.89 1.14 3.28
CA ILE A 127 7.08 -0.06 3.45
C ILE A 127 6.23 -0.21 2.19
N SER A 128 6.34 -1.37 1.55
CA SER A 128 5.59 -1.73 0.35
C SER A 128 4.35 -2.54 0.70
N PHE A 129 3.26 -2.27 0.00
CA PHE A 129 2.00 -2.98 0.02
C PHE A 129 1.67 -3.39 -1.42
N ALA A 130 2.28 -4.48 -1.88
CA ALA A 130 2.12 -4.99 -3.24
C ALA A 130 0.82 -5.81 -3.37
N VAL A 131 0.18 -5.70 -4.53
CA VAL A 131 -0.99 -6.51 -4.89
C VAL A 131 -0.57 -7.51 -5.97
N ALA A 132 -0.48 -8.80 -5.62
CA ALA A 132 0.04 -9.82 -6.53
C ALA A 132 -0.86 -10.06 -7.76
N ASN A 133 -2.18 -10.09 -7.57
CA ASN A 133 -3.16 -10.40 -8.63
C ASN A 133 -3.97 -9.17 -9.04
N PHE A 134 -3.30 -8.01 -9.13
CA PHE A 134 -3.96 -6.72 -9.32
C PHE A 134 -4.86 -6.61 -10.56
N GLU A 135 -4.55 -7.35 -11.64
CA GLU A 135 -5.35 -7.34 -12.86
C GLU A 135 -6.70 -8.05 -12.70
N GLU A 136 -6.71 -9.17 -11.96
CA GLU A 136 -7.89 -9.99 -11.72
C GLU A 136 -8.73 -9.45 -10.58
N GLU A 137 -8.08 -9.07 -9.47
CA GLU A 137 -8.75 -8.63 -8.24
C GLU A 137 -9.56 -7.33 -8.44
N PHE A 138 -9.16 -6.52 -9.42
CA PHE A 138 -9.68 -5.18 -9.65
C PHE A 138 -10.21 -4.95 -11.07
N GLU A 139 -10.56 -6.04 -11.79
CA GLU A 139 -11.02 -5.96 -13.18
C GLU A 139 -12.24 -5.04 -13.37
N SER A 140 -13.12 -4.98 -12.37
CA SER A 140 -14.37 -4.22 -12.40
C SER A 140 -14.17 -2.69 -12.28
N LEU A 141 -12.99 -2.23 -11.89
CA LEU A 141 -12.70 -0.81 -11.67
C LEU A 141 -12.38 -0.11 -12.99
N VAL A 142 -13.46 0.25 -13.69
CA VAL A 142 -13.41 0.91 -15.01
C VAL A 142 -14.05 2.29 -14.92
N ILE A 143 -13.33 3.29 -15.43
CA ILE A 143 -13.80 4.68 -15.53
C ILE A 143 -14.13 4.98 -16.99
N GLY A 144 -15.27 5.61 -17.25
CA GLY A 144 -15.69 6.00 -18.60
C GLY A 144 -16.42 7.33 -18.70
N GLN A 145 -16.44 8.11 -17.61
CA GLN A 145 -17.08 9.43 -17.57
C GLN A 145 -16.08 10.46 -17.05
N THR A 146 -16.20 11.71 -17.52
CA THR A 146 -15.25 12.80 -17.23
C THR A 146 -15.31 13.30 -15.79
N ASP A 147 -16.47 13.14 -15.15
CA ASP A 147 -16.73 13.46 -13.74
C ASP A 147 -16.30 12.35 -12.77
N CYS A 148 -15.84 11.21 -13.29
CA CYS A 148 -15.39 10.10 -12.46
C CYS A 148 -13.91 10.19 -12.07
N CYS A 149 -13.59 9.61 -10.92
CA CYS A 149 -12.24 9.52 -10.38
C CYS A 149 -11.99 8.13 -9.78
N PHE A 150 -10.71 7.73 -9.77
CA PHE A 150 -10.23 6.51 -9.14
C PHE A 150 -9.66 6.86 -7.77
N CYS A 151 -10.18 6.22 -6.73
CA CYS A 151 -9.81 6.45 -5.34
C CYS A 151 -9.10 5.23 -4.77
N VAL A 152 -8.00 5.47 -4.06
CA VAL A 152 -7.20 4.47 -3.36
C VAL A 152 -7.18 4.82 -1.88
N LEU A 153 -7.52 3.87 -1.01
CA LEU A 153 -7.49 4.04 0.43
C LEU A 153 -6.82 2.84 1.08
N LEU A 154 -5.82 3.09 1.92
CA LEU A 154 -5.22 2.09 2.81
C LEU A 154 -5.61 2.43 4.25
N SER A 155 -6.19 1.47 4.95
CA SER A 155 -6.60 1.62 6.34
C SER A 155 -6.03 0.50 7.20
N LEU A 156 -5.94 0.78 8.50
CA LEU A 156 -5.66 -0.26 9.49
C LEU A 156 -6.92 -1.08 9.73
N GLY A 157 -6.77 -2.40 9.56
CA GLY A 157 -7.74 -3.37 9.99
C GLY A 157 -7.94 -3.30 11.51
N ARG A 158 -9.15 -3.64 11.94
CA ARG A 158 -9.50 -3.74 13.37
C ARG A 158 -8.85 -4.99 13.96
N SER A 159 -7.54 -4.94 14.23
CA SER A 159 -6.80 -6.07 14.77
C SER A 159 -7.13 -6.30 16.24
N ALA A 160 -7.50 -7.54 16.59
CA ALA A 160 -7.74 -7.97 17.96
C ALA A 160 -6.48 -7.91 18.84
N ALA A 161 -5.27 -7.95 18.24
CA ALA A 161 -4.00 -7.88 18.96
C ALA A 161 -3.73 -6.48 19.54
N LEU A 162 -4.10 -5.42 18.82
CA LEU A 162 -4.02 -4.03 19.30
C LEU A 162 -5.15 -3.69 20.28
N ALA A 163 -6.23 -4.47 20.27
CA ALA A 163 -7.40 -4.31 21.12
C ALA A 163 -7.34 -5.17 22.40
N GLN A 164 -6.24 -5.89 22.67
CA GLN A 164 -6.12 -6.71 23.88
C GLN A 164 -6.21 -5.82 25.13
N GLY A 165 -7.29 -5.98 25.90
CA GLY A 165 -7.59 -5.20 27.10
C GLY A 165 -8.68 -4.14 26.93
N VAL A 166 -9.18 -3.90 25.71
CA VAL A 166 -10.20 -2.88 25.41
C VAL A 166 -11.54 -3.57 25.13
N ASN A 167 -12.62 -3.04 25.70
CA ASN A 167 -13.96 -3.59 25.52
C ASN A 167 -14.34 -3.60 24.03
N ARG A 168 -14.68 -4.76 23.48
CA ARG A 168 -15.03 -4.95 22.05
C ARG A 168 -16.13 -4.00 21.55
N LYS A 169 -17.01 -3.52 22.45
CA LYS A 169 -18.03 -2.50 22.13
C LYS A 169 -17.43 -1.10 21.92
N ALA A 170 -16.38 -0.73 22.65
CA ALA A 170 -15.69 0.55 22.50
C ALA A 170 -14.86 0.61 21.20
N THR A 171 -14.23 -0.50 20.80
CA THR A 171 -13.49 -0.60 19.53
C THR A 171 -14.37 -0.50 18.29
N ALA A 172 -15.67 -0.82 18.38
CA ALA A 172 -16.59 -0.70 17.25
C ALA A 172 -16.95 0.75 16.90
N LEU A 173 -16.90 1.66 17.89
CA LEU A 173 -17.14 3.10 17.73
C LEU A 173 -15.90 3.88 17.26
N MET A 174 -14.71 3.28 17.28
CA MET A 174 -13.51 3.97 16.83
C MET A 174 -13.49 4.10 15.30
N PRO A 175 -13.19 5.29 14.77
CA PRO A 175 -13.08 5.52 13.33
C PRO A 175 -11.96 4.66 12.74
N GLU A 176 -12.18 4.17 11.52
CA GLU A 176 -11.16 3.44 10.77
C GLU A 176 -9.94 4.36 10.52
N GLN A 177 -8.78 3.95 11.01
CA GLN A 177 -7.57 4.75 10.86
C GLN A 177 -7.05 4.64 9.43
N ILE A 178 -7.19 5.73 8.68
CA ILE A 178 -6.64 5.85 7.32
C ILE A 178 -5.13 6.08 7.42
N VAL A 179 -4.38 5.28 6.68
CA VAL A 179 -2.91 5.34 6.58
C VAL A 179 -2.50 6.05 5.29
N PHE A 180 -3.25 5.83 4.21
CA PHE A 180 -3.06 6.52 2.93
C PHE A 180 -4.40 6.74 2.23
N SER A 181 -4.52 7.86 1.55
CA SER A 181 -5.63 8.19 0.65
C SER A 181 -5.08 8.84 -0.60
N GLY A 182 -5.52 8.43 -1.78
CA GLY A 182 -5.16 9.05 -3.04
C GLY A 182 -6.35 9.11 -3.98
N LEU A 183 -6.37 10.12 -4.84
CA LEU A 183 -7.39 10.27 -5.89
C LEU A 183 -6.73 10.68 -7.20
N VAL A 184 -7.21 10.13 -8.31
CA VAL A 184 -6.85 10.55 -9.66
C VAL A 184 -8.10 10.66 -10.52
N THR A 185 -8.23 11.77 -11.23
CA THR A 185 -9.42 12.09 -12.03
C THR A 185 -9.32 11.48 -13.42
N TYR A 186 -10.48 11.30 -14.08
CA TYR A 186 -10.51 10.83 -15.46
C TYR A 186 -9.63 11.64 -16.43
N PRO A 187 -9.64 13.00 -16.43
CA PRO A 187 -8.76 13.77 -17.30
C PRO A 187 -7.27 13.50 -17.08
N GLN A 188 -6.84 13.29 -15.83
CA GLN A 188 -5.44 12.94 -15.52
C GLN A 188 -5.07 11.55 -16.05
N LEU A 189 -5.95 10.56 -15.87
CA LEU A 189 -5.76 9.21 -16.41
C LEU A 189 -5.71 9.21 -17.94
N LYS A 190 -6.64 9.91 -18.59
CA LYS A 190 -6.70 10.06 -20.05
C LYS A 190 -5.47 10.79 -20.58
N GLY A 191 -5.01 11.84 -19.88
CA GLY A 191 -3.79 12.56 -20.22
C GLY A 191 -2.54 11.67 -20.16
N ALA A 192 -2.44 10.79 -19.16
CA ALA A 192 -1.33 9.85 -19.00
C ALA A 192 -1.25 8.80 -20.12
N MET A 193 -2.38 8.45 -20.74
CA MET A 193 -2.42 7.54 -21.89
C MET A 193 -1.89 8.17 -23.20
N GLY A 194 -1.85 9.50 -23.27
CA GLY A 194 -1.42 10.25 -24.45
C GLY A 194 -2.40 10.19 -25.65
N PRO A 195 -2.08 10.90 -26.75
CA PRO A 195 -2.94 11.01 -27.94
C PRO A 195 -3.07 9.69 -28.73
N SER A 196 -2.24 8.69 -28.43
CA SER A 196 -2.12 7.44 -29.19
C SER A 196 -3.12 6.35 -28.81
N ALA A 197 -4.05 6.61 -27.88
CA ALA A 197 -5.10 5.65 -27.47
C ALA A 197 -6.22 5.46 -28.52
N GLY A 198 -5.91 5.59 -29.81
CA GLY A 198 -6.84 5.42 -30.93
C GLY A 198 -7.04 3.95 -31.32
N LEU A 199 -8.08 3.69 -32.12
CA LEU A 199 -8.46 2.35 -32.60
C LEU A 199 -7.29 1.58 -33.28
N LEU A 200 -6.39 2.30 -33.98
CA LEU A 200 -5.21 1.72 -34.63
C LEU A 200 -4.17 1.18 -33.64
N SER A 201 -3.96 1.84 -32.50
CA SER A 201 -3.04 1.35 -31.46
C SER A 201 -3.58 0.11 -30.75
N TYR A 202 -4.90 -0.06 -30.70
CA TYR A 202 -5.53 -1.24 -30.11
C TYR A 202 -5.54 -2.44 -31.07
N LEU A 203 -5.70 -2.20 -32.38
CA LEU A 203 -5.76 -3.26 -33.40
C LEU A 203 -4.37 -3.77 -33.82
N PHE A 204 -3.35 -2.91 -33.79
CA PHE A 204 -2.02 -3.20 -34.33
C PHE A 204 -0.87 -2.92 -33.35
N GLY A 205 -1.16 -2.41 -32.16
CA GLY A 205 -0.17 -2.13 -31.12
C GLY A 205 -0.27 -3.09 -29.93
N PRO A 206 0.81 -3.25 -29.16
CA PRO A 206 0.76 -4.01 -27.91
C PRO A 206 -0.29 -3.42 -26.96
N LYS A 207 -0.91 -4.25 -26.11
CA LYS A 207 -1.80 -3.78 -25.03
C LYS A 207 -0.97 -2.96 -24.03
N GLN A 208 -0.76 -1.68 -24.31
CA GLN A 208 0.07 -0.82 -23.47
C GLN A 208 -0.75 -0.35 -22.28
N ALA A 209 -0.54 -0.99 -21.13
CA ALA A 209 -0.86 -0.37 -19.87
C ALA A 209 0.13 0.78 -19.61
N ARG A 210 -0.33 1.85 -18.95
CA ARG A 210 0.51 2.98 -18.55
C ARG A 210 0.50 3.13 -17.04
N LYS A 211 1.67 3.44 -16.49
CA LYS A 211 1.82 3.67 -15.05
C LYS A 211 1.44 5.09 -14.69
N VAL A 212 0.55 5.23 -13.73
CA VAL A 212 0.18 6.50 -13.09
C VAL A 212 0.56 6.42 -11.61
N VAL A 213 1.22 7.46 -11.09
CA VAL A 213 1.62 7.52 -9.68
C VAL A 213 0.77 8.57 -8.96
N MET A 214 0.13 8.14 -7.87
CA MET A 214 -0.67 8.98 -6.99
C MET A 214 0.13 9.27 -5.73
N ARG A 215 0.18 10.53 -5.30
CA ARG A 215 0.81 10.91 -4.03
C ARG A 215 -0.25 11.14 -2.96
N GLY A 216 0.03 10.68 -1.74
CA GLY A 216 -0.86 10.91 -0.60
C GLY A 216 -0.79 12.37 -0.07
N PRO A 217 -1.65 12.74 0.88
CA PRO A 217 -1.68 14.07 1.49
C PRO A 217 -0.31 14.48 2.06
N GLY A 218 0.09 15.72 1.75
CA GLY A 218 1.41 16.23 2.12
C GLY A 218 2.56 15.60 1.33
N GLY A 219 2.27 14.99 0.17
CA GLY A 219 3.27 14.33 -0.68
C GLY A 219 3.79 13.01 -0.13
N ARG A 220 3.17 12.46 0.92
CA ARG A 220 3.62 11.26 1.61
C ARG A 220 3.03 10.01 0.99
N GLY A 221 3.92 9.08 0.66
CA GLY A 221 3.58 7.82 0.04
C GLY A 221 3.21 7.94 -1.44
N GLU A 222 3.35 6.82 -2.13
CA GLU A 222 3.13 6.70 -3.56
C GLU A 222 2.29 5.45 -3.83
N ALA A 223 1.20 5.60 -4.58
CA ALA A 223 0.42 4.50 -5.10
C ALA A 223 0.60 4.41 -6.62
N GLU A 224 1.08 3.26 -7.09
CA GLU A 224 1.34 2.99 -8.50
C GLU A 224 0.15 2.25 -9.10
N VAL A 225 -0.49 2.86 -10.11
CA VAL A 225 -1.69 2.38 -10.78
C VAL A 225 -1.37 2.07 -12.23
N ALA A 226 -1.65 0.85 -12.67
CA ALA A 226 -1.68 0.49 -14.08
C ALA A 226 -3.01 0.93 -14.70
N VAL A 227 -2.93 1.66 -15.80
CA VAL A 227 -4.08 2.18 -16.54
C VAL A 227 -4.09 1.58 -17.93
N THR A 228 -5.20 0.93 -18.29
CA THR A 228 -5.35 0.28 -19.60
C THR A 228 -6.58 0.84 -20.31
N ALA A 229 -6.40 1.29 -21.55
CA ALA A 229 -7.52 1.70 -22.40
C ALA A 229 -8.33 0.48 -22.87
N LEU A 230 -9.65 0.52 -22.66
CA LEU A 230 -10.61 -0.48 -23.14
C LEU A 230 -11.31 0.00 -24.43
N PRO A 231 -11.89 -0.90 -25.24
CA PRO A 231 -12.68 -0.47 -26.39
C PRO A 231 -13.74 0.58 -26.02
N LYS A 232 -13.84 1.64 -26.84
CA LYS A 232 -14.93 2.61 -26.72
C LYS A 232 -16.27 1.89 -26.88
N ALA A 233 -17.27 2.33 -26.12
CA ALA A 233 -18.63 1.88 -26.35
C ALA A 233 -19.09 2.26 -27.77
N ARG A 234 -19.95 1.45 -28.40
CA ARG A 234 -20.52 1.77 -29.71
C ARG A 234 -21.39 3.03 -29.58
N GLY A 235 -20.94 4.14 -30.18
CA GLY A 235 -21.64 5.41 -30.20
C GLY A 235 -20.68 6.54 -30.60
N ASP A 236 -21.13 7.43 -31.48
CA ASP A 236 -20.38 8.64 -31.83
C ASP A 236 -20.26 9.53 -30.57
N GLY A 237 -19.07 10.05 -30.29
CA GLY A 237 -18.79 10.84 -29.08
C GLY A 237 -18.58 10.07 -27.77
N ALA A 238 -18.56 8.73 -27.77
CA ALA A 238 -18.31 7.95 -26.54
C ALA A 238 -16.90 8.19 -25.97
N GLU A 239 -16.84 8.47 -24.67
CA GLU A 239 -15.59 8.66 -23.95
C GLU A 239 -14.77 7.37 -23.87
N GLN A 240 -13.45 7.54 -23.78
CA GLN A 240 -12.51 6.43 -23.65
C GLN A 240 -12.72 5.72 -22.30
N ARG A 241 -12.90 4.40 -22.29
CA ARG A 241 -12.99 3.62 -21.05
C ARG A 241 -11.59 3.24 -20.58
N LEU A 242 -11.31 3.41 -19.30
CA LEU A 242 -10.00 3.19 -18.68
C LEU A 242 -10.16 2.22 -17.51
N ARG A 243 -9.51 1.05 -17.60
CA ARG A 243 -9.36 0.13 -16.47
C ARG A 243 -8.21 0.60 -15.59
N CYS A 244 -8.43 0.66 -14.28
CA CYS A 244 -7.42 1.08 -13.31
C CYS A 244 -7.16 -0.05 -12.32
N CYS A 245 -5.90 -0.50 -12.21
CA CYS A 245 -5.50 -1.53 -11.27
C CYS A 245 -4.35 -1.03 -10.40
N LEU A 246 -4.50 -1.09 -9.06
CA LEU A 246 -3.42 -0.73 -8.14
C LEU A 246 -2.36 -1.83 -8.11
N MET A 247 -1.12 -1.50 -8.41
CA MET A 247 0.00 -2.44 -8.42
C MET A 247 0.66 -2.50 -7.03
N THR A 248 1.07 -1.35 -6.52
CA THR A 248 1.82 -1.23 -5.27
C THR A 248 1.51 0.10 -4.60
N LEU A 249 1.56 0.12 -3.27
CA LEU A 249 1.57 1.33 -2.47
C LEU A 249 2.83 1.35 -1.59
N ARG A 250 3.56 2.46 -1.58
CA ARG A 250 4.76 2.67 -0.76
C ARG A 250 4.56 3.83 0.20
N LEU A 251 4.99 3.66 1.45
CA LEU A 251 4.90 4.69 2.50
C LEU A 251 6.18 4.69 3.35
N PRO A 252 6.66 5.85 3.83
CA PRO A 252 7.69 5.90 4.85
C PRO A 252 7.23 5.19 6.13
N TRP A 253 8.07 4.33 6.71
CA TRP A 253 7.70 3.55 7.90
C TRP A 253 7.23 4.43 9.06
N GLU A 254 7.77 5.63 9.23
CA GLU A 254 7.36 6.57 10.28
C GLU A 254 5.90 6.98 10.15
N SER A 255 5.42 7.14 8.91
CA SER A 255 4.03 7.52 8.63
C SER A 255 3.06 6.38 8.94
N VAL A 256 3.48 5.15 8.63
CA VAL A 256 2.71 3.94 8.96
C VAL A 256 2.68 3.73 10.47
N ALA A 257 3.83 3.75 11.12
CA ALA A 257 3.96 3.62 12.57
C ALA A 257 3.14 4.69 13.31
N ALA A 258 3.22 5.96 12.90
CA ALA A 258 2.44 7.03 13.50
C ALA A 258 0.93 6.79 13.39
N SER A 259 0.46 6.24 12.26
CA SER A 259 -0.94 5.87 12.09
C SER A 259 -1.34 4.73 13.02
N ILE A 260 -0.48 3.70 13.18
CA ILE A 260 -0.77 2.59 14.10
C ILE A 260 -0.80 3.07 15.54
N LEU A 261 0.15 3.90 15.96
CA LEU A 261 0.18 4.45 17.31
C LEU A 261 -1.05 5.31 17.63
N LYS A 262 -1.61 6.03 16.64
CA LYS A 262 -2.87 6.79 16.80
C LYS A 262 -4.10 5.90 16.90
N ALA A 263 -4.04 4.68 16.35
CA ALA A 263 -5.12 3.71 16.42
C ALA A 263 -5.14 2.91 17.72
N ILE A 264 -4.07 2.97 18.52
CA ILE A 264 -4.00 2.36 19.84
C ILE A 264 -4.69 3.29 20.84
N PRO A 265 -5.70 2.83 21.59
CA PRO A 265 -6.45 3.64 22.54
C PRO A 265 -5.69 4.01 23.81
#